data_AF-A0A7K1A7A9-F1
#
_entry.id   AF-A0A7K1A7A9-F1
#
_cell.length_a   1.000
_cell.length_b   1.000
_cell.length_c   1.000
_cell.angle_alpha   90.00
_cell.angle_beta   90.00
_cell.angle_gamma   90.00
#
_symmetry.space_group_name_H-M   'P 1'
#
loop_
_entity.id
_entity.type
_entity.pdbx_description
1 polymer ?
#
loop_
_entity_poly.entity_id
_entity_poly.type
_entity_poly.pdbx_seq_one_letter_code
_entity_poly.pdbx_strand_id
1 'polypeptide(L)'
;MVSSETLPFVRVVLLDFNGGSTIVEAVDAVTKTRWPAERLEIVCVDNGSTDGSLEEIERRFSSVATIRNGKNLGFPGNNVAMRDLDGVDYVALVNSDALVEPNWLAPLVDRASSDEGIGAVSPKILFAGQFVEIPVAINVTSGGSASPVVVRGVSFNGSDVFGQSHVADGGGRSSDRTGIFERLSDTCTLRVPVSMAEHSLSSARIVIDVEAFESCVLSLPGSEQSEHALSSGERIELSVNLALRPVDVVNNVGSWLDDSWVGHERGLYEVDAGQFDHSEDIGTWCGAAVLLRASHLADIGVFEESFFLYYEDTDLAVRGRGRGWRFVVEPSSVVRHIHSASTVEGSTVAAHYIERNRLVLVVRHAPASVVFREFARFLVITASYVRAAFKQAFARRQAPDFTNVGRRLRSFVSALRLLPASVASRRRISARRYVTRDELRHQIQLGSVTLAPGNEGDAGVPSSP
;
A
#
# COMPACT_ATOMS: atom_id res chain seq x y z
N MET A 1 1.24 -21.90 -32.11
CA MET A 1 0.01 -21.54 -31.40
C MET A 1 -0.26 -22.64 -30.40
N VAL A 2 -0.18 -22.34 -29.10
CA VAL A 2 -0.65 -23.25 -28.06
C VAL A 2 -2.17 -23.34 -28.21
N SER A 3 -2.73 -24.56 -28.24
CA SER A 3 -4.19 -24.76 -28.33
C SER A 3 -4.87 -24.15 -27.10
N SER A 4 -6.03 -23.51 -27.24
CA SER A 4 -6.78 -22.94 -26.09
C SER A 4 -7.21 -24.02 -25.08
N GLU A 5 -7.17 -25.29 -25.47
CA GLU A 5 -7.48 -26.44 -24.61
C GLU A 5 -6.42 -26.73 -23.53
N THR A 6 -5.20 -26.20 -23.66
CA THR A 6 -4.12 -26.44 -22.68
C THR A 6 -3.83 -25.24 -21.77
N LEU A 7 -4.54 -24.12 -21.96
CA LEU A 7 -4.35 -22.94 -21.12
C LEU A 7 -5.04 -23.11 -19.75
N PRO A 8 -4.40 -22.67 -18.66
CA PRO A 8 -4.99 -22.71 -17.33
C PRO A 8 -6.30 -21.90 -17.24
N PHE A 9 -7.25 -22.40 -16.46
CA PHE A 9 -8.44 -21.65 -16.10
C PHE A 9 -8.12 -20.63 -15.00
N VAL A 10 -8.46 -19.36 -15.23
CA VAL A 10 -8.21 -18.27 -14.29
C VAL A 10 -9.52 -17.64 -13.84
N ARG A 11 -9.71 -17.53 -12.53
CA ARG A 11 -10.77 -16.71 -11.94
C ARG A 11 -10.18 -15.38 -11.47
N VAL A 12 -10.64 -14.26 -12.03
CA VAL A 12 -10.33 -12.91 -11.54
C VAL A 12 -11.40 -12.48 -10.55
N VAL A 13 -10.99 -12.02 -9.37
CA VAL A 13 -11.89 -11.60 -8.28
C VAL A 13 -11.63 -10.14 -7.95
N LEU A 14 -12.71 -9.35 -7.95
CA LEU A 14 -12.74 -7.98 -7.43
C LEU A 14 -13.67 -7.95 -6.22
N LEU A 15 -13.29 -7.20 -5.18
CA LEU A 15 -14.12 -6.98 -4.00
C LEU A 15 -14.55 -5.51 -3.95
N ASP A 16 -15.85 -5.29 -3.86
CA ASP A 16 -16.44 -3.96 -3.77
C ASP A 16 -16.96 -3.66 -2.36
N PHE A 17 -16.77 -2.41 -1.92
CA PHE A 17 -17.44 -1.84 -0.76
C PHE A 17 -17.56 -0.32 -0.93
N ASN A 18 -18.71 0.12 -1.43
CA ASN A 18 -18.99 1.50 -1.82
C ASN A 18 -17.92 2.09 -2.77
N GLY A 19 -17.50 1.31 -3.77
CA GLY A 19 -16.45 1.70 -4.72
C GLY A 19 -16.89 2.72 -5.77
N GLY A 20 -18.18 3.02 -5.91
CA GLY A 20 -18.73 4.02 -6.83
C GLY A 20 -18.29 3.80 -8.28
N SER A 21 -17.83 4.87 -8.93
CA SER A 21 -17.28 4.80 -10.29
C SER A 21 -15.94 4.05 -10.37
N THR A 22 -15.16 4.06 -9.28
CA THR A 22 -13.81 3.48 -9.26
C THR A 22 -13.84 1.97 -9.50
N ILE A 23 -14.72 1.22 -8.80
CA ILE A 23 -14.89 -0.22 -9.06
C ILE A 23 -15.42 -0.50 -10.47
N VAL A 24 -16.31 0.35 -10.98
CA VAL A 24 -16.87 0.20 -12.33
C VAL A 24 -15.76 0.33 -13.39
N GLU A 25 -14.80 1.22 -13.18
CA GLU A 25 -13.61 1.37 -14.04
C GLU A 25 -12.64 0.19 -13.90
N ALA A 26 -12.42 -0.31 -12.68
CA ALA A 26 -11.60 -1.51 -12.45
C ALA A 26 -12.19 -2.75 -13.14
N VAL A 27 -13.51 -2.95 -13.03
CA VAL A 27 -14.21 -4.03 -13.75
C VAL A 27 -14.09 -3.85 -15.26
N ASP A 28 -14.30 -2.65 -15.79
CA ASP A 28 -14.13 -2.36 -17.22
C ASP A 28 -12.72 -2.73 -17.71
N ALA A 29 -11.68 -2.38 -16.94
CA ALA A 29 -10.30 -2.74 -17.25
C ALA A 29 -10.10 -4.27 -17.27
N VAL A 30 -10.62 -4.99 -16.26
CA VAL A 30 -10.52 -6.45 -16.18
C VAL A 30 -11.25 -7.15 -17.34
N THR A 31 -12.41 -6.65 -17.78
CA THR A 31 -13.14 -7.23 -18.93
C THR A 31 -12.38 -7.14 -20.26
N LYS A 32 -11.37 -6.26 -20.35
CA LYS A 32 -10.50 -6.11 -21.53
C LYS A 32 -9.28 -7.05 -21.50
N THR A 33 -9.17 -7.92 -20.49
CA THR A 33 -8.10 -8.91 -20.38
C THR A 33 -8.04 -9.81 -21.61
N ARG A 34 -6.87 -9.93 -22.22
CA ARG A 34 -6.59 -10.80 -23.37
C ARG A 34 -6.28 -12.21 -22.87
N TRP A 35 -7.34 -12.95 -22.60
CA TRP A 35 -7.33 -14.37 -22.25
C TRP A 35 -8.50 -15.07 -22.95
N PRO A 36 -8.42 -16.38 -23.29
CA PRO A 36 -9.56 -17.08 -23.86
C PRO A 36 -10.77 -17.02 -22.93
N ALA A 37 -11.94 -16.64 -23.45
CA ALA A 37 -13.14 -16.43 -22.65
C ALA A 37 -13.62 -17.71 -21.95
N GLU A 38 -13.42 -18.87 -22.58
CA GLU A 38 -13.71 -20.19 -22.02
C GLU A 38 -12.72 -20.62 -20.90
N ARG A 39 -11.65 -19.84 -20.70
CA ARG A 39 -10.62 -20.05 -19.67
C ARG A 39 -10.54 -18.88 -18.67
N LEU A 40 -11.47 -17.93 -18.73
CA LEU A 40 -11.52 -16.76 -17.87
C LEU A 40 -12.89 -16.64 -17.19
N GLU A 41 -12.89 -16.58 -15.87
CA GLU A 41 -14.05 -16.18 -15.08
C GLU A 41 -13.77 -14.85 -14.40
N ILE A 42 -14.69 -13.89 -14.47
CA ILE A 42 -14.57 -12.61 -13.76
C ILE A 42 -15.69 -12.54 -12.73
N VAL A 43 -15.33 -12.37 -11.47
CA VAL A 43 -16.26 -12.33 -10.33
C VAL A 43 -16.10 -11.02 -9.58
N CYS A 44 -17.19 -10.27 -9.43
CA CYS A 44 -17.26 -9.11 -8.55
C CYS A 44 -18.04 -9.47 -7.28
N VAL A 45 -17.37 -9.40 -6.13
CA VAL A 45 -17.97 -9.66 -4.82
C VAL A 45 -18.37 -8.33 -4.18
N ASP A 46 -19.67 -8.11 -4.01
CA ASP A 46 -20.21 -6.99 -3.24
C ASP A 46 -20.19 -7.28 -1.73
N ASN A 47 -19.48 -6.45 -0.98
CA ASN A 47 -19.30 -6.56 0.45
C ASN A 47 -20.32 -5.72 1.23
N GLY A 48 -21.55 -5.58 0.70
CA GLY A 48 -22.63 -4.83 1.34
C GLY A 48 -22.58 -3.33 1.02
N SER A 49 -22.27 -3.00 -0.23
CA SER A 49 -22.35 -1.67 -0.80
C SER A 49 -23.78 -1.12 -0.81
N THR A 50 -23.91 0.20 -0.70
CA THR A 50 -25.19 0.93 -0.71
C THR A 50 -25.20 2.10 -1.70
N ASP A 51 -24.21 2.17 -2.57
CA ASP A 51 -23.94 3.29 -3.48
C ASP A 51 -24.40 3.06 -4.93
N GLY A 52 -25.00 1.90 -5.22
CA GLY A 52 -25.49 1.55 -6.56
C GLY A 52 -24.43 1.01 -7.52
N SER A 53 -23.19 0.83 -7.07
CA SER A 53 -22.07 0.38 -7.90
C SER A 53 -22.28 -1.05 -8.45
N LEU A 54 -22.83 -1.97 -7.63
CA LEU A 54 -23.09 -3.33 -8.10
C LEU A 54 -24.18 -3.37 -9.18
N GLU A 55 -25.27 -2.62 -9.02
CA GLU A 55 -26.34 -2.54 -10.00
C GLU A 55 -25.83 -1.99 -11.34
N GLU A 56 -24.90 -1.04 -11.30
CA GLU A 56 -24.23 -0.51 -12.49
C GLU A 56 -23.32 -1.55 -13.16
N ILE A 57 -22.61 -2.36 -12.38
CA ILE A 57 -21.79 -3.48 -12.89
C ILE A 57 -22.67 -4.52 -13.59
N GLU A 58 -23.73 -4.98 -12.93
CA GLU A 58 -24.69 -5.96 -13.48
C GLU A 58 -25.33 -5.47 -14.78
N ARG A 59 -25.60 -4.16 -14.87
CA ARG A 59 -26.18 -3.53 -16.06
C ARG A 59 -25.19 -3.42 -17.22
N ARG A 60 -23.90 -3.12 -16.94
CA ARG A 60 -22.89 -2.83 -17.97
C ARG A 60 -22.13 -4.07 -18.44
N PHE A 61 -21.90 -5.04 -17.56
CA PHE A 61 -20.94 -6.12 -17.80
C PHE A 61 -21.61 -7.49 -17.62
N SER A 62 -22.40 -7.90 -18.61
CA SER A 62 -23.09 -9.21 -18.59
C SER A 62 -22.16 -10.44 -18.50
N SER A 63 -20.86 -10.27 -18.79
CA SER A 63 -19.84 -11.32 -18.67
C SER A 63 -19.24 -11.44 -17.26
N VAL A 64 -19.63 -10.58 -16.31
CA VAL A 64 -19.11 -10.56 -14.95
C VAL A 64 -20.13 -11.21 -14.01
N ALA A 65 -19.72 -12.25 -13.31
CA ALA A 65 -20.52 -12.86 -12.25
C ALA A 65 -20.50 -11.97 -11.01
N THR A 66 -21.63 -11.84 -10.32
CA THR A 66 -21.73 -11.06 -9.08
C THR A 66 -22.09 -11.95 -7.89
N ILE A 67 -21.48 -11.68 -6.73
CA ILE A 67 -21.77 -12.37 -5.46
C ILE A 67 -22.00 -11.31 -4.38
N ARG A 68 -23.06 -11.44 -3.59
CA ARG A 68 -23.38 -10.49 -2.50
C ARG A 68 -23.12 -11.13 -1.13
N ASN A 69 -22.21 -10.55 -0.34
CA ASN A 69 -21.97 -10.96 1.05
C ASN A 69 -23.06 -10.44 2.02
N GLY A 70 -23.78 -9.38 1.63
CA GLY A 70 -24.87 -8.78 2.42
C GLY A 70 -24.41 -7.91 3.62
N LYS A 71 -23.12 -7.91 3.94
CA LYS A 71 -22.49 -7.04 4.94
C LYS A 71 -20.99 -6.91 4.65
N ASN A 72 -20.37 -5.87 5.22
CA ASN A 72 -18.93 -5.69 5.12
C ASN A 72 -18.17 -6.73 5.95
N LEU A 73 -17.50 -7.65 5.27
CA LEU A 73 -16.61 -8.67 5.85
C LEU A 73 -15.13 -8.25 5.85
N GLY A 74 -14.85 -7.01 5.44
CA GLY A 74 -13.50 -6.53 5.15
C GLY A 74 -12.90 -7.22 3.93
N PHE A 75 -11.58 -7.12 3.75
CA PHE A 75 -10.86 -7.74 2.64
C PHE A 75 -11.01 -9.27 2.54
N PRO A 76 -11.13 -10.03 3.66
CA PRO A 76 -11.52 -11.45 3.61
C PRO A 76 -12.88 -11.72 2.97
N GLY A 77 -13.69 -10.72 2.64
CA GLY A 77 -14.89 -10.86 1.81
C GLY A 77 -14.62 -11.56 0.48
N ASN A 78 -13.39 -11.47 -0.06
CA ASN A 78 -12.93 -12.24 -1.23
C ASN A 78 -13.05 -13.76 -1.05
N ASN A 79 -13.05 -14.27 0.18
CA ASN A 79 -13.07 -15.71 0.47
C ASN A 79 -14.23 -16.44 -0.19
N VAL A 80 -15.38 -15.78 -0.44
CA VAL A 80 -16.53 -16.42 -1.08
C VAL A 80 -16.20 -16.90 -2.51
N ALA A 81 -15.33 -16.19 -3.22
CA ALA A 81 -14.89 -16.53 -4.57
C ALA A 81 -13.61 -17.40 -4.60
N MET A 82 -12.95 -17.61 -3.45
CA MET A 82 -11.71 -18.37 -3.30
C MET A 82 -11.87 -19.75 -2.65
N ARG A 83 -13.07 -20.08 -2.14
CA ARG A 83 -13.34 -21.35 -1.45
C ARG A 83 -13.64 -22.50 -2.39
N ASP A 84 -14.39 -22.23 -3.45
CA ASP A 84 -14.66 -23.21 -4.50
C ASP A 84 -13.58 -23.10 -5.56
N LEU A 85 -12.69 -24.07 -5.63
CA LEU A 85 -11.56 -24.09 -6.56
C LEU A 85 -11.69 -25.21 -7.58
N ASP A 86 -12.86 -25.87 -7.67
CA ASP A 86 -13.05 -26.95 -8.63
C ASP A 86 -12.92 -26.44 -10.07
N GLY A 87 -12.06 -27.08 -10.86
CA GLY A 87 -11.74 -26.65 -12.23
C GLY A 87 -10.97 -25.32 -12.35
N VAL A 88 -10.55 -24.69 -11.25
CA VAL A 88 -9.77 -23.43 -11.26
C VAL A 88 -8.29 -23.73 -11.04
N ASP A 89 -7.43 -23.27 -11.95
CA ASP A 89 -5.98 -23.41 -11.81
C ASP A 89 -5.36 -22.23 -11.04
N TYR A 90 -5.87 -21.02 -11.29
CA TYR A 90 -5.39 -19.79 -10.66
C TYR A 90 -6.54 -18.85 -10.28
N VAL A 91 -6.35 -18.12 -9.19
CA VAL A 91 -7.22 -17.02 -8.76
C VAL A 91 -6.40 -15.74 -8.80
N ALA A 92 -6.82 -14.75 -9.58
CA ALA A 92 -6.22 -13.43 -9.60
C ALA A 92 -7.06 -12.46 -8.77
N LEU A 93 -6.49 -11.84 -7.75
CA LEU A 93 -7.12 -10.75 -7.03
C LEU A 93 -6.77 -9.42 -7.69
N VAL A 94 -7.75 -8.56 -7.88
CA VAL A 94 -7.58 -7.17 -8.35
C VAL A 94 -8.44 -6.27 -7.48
N ASN A 95 -7.84 -5.28 -6.84
CA ASN A 95 -8.57 -4.38 -5.96
C ASN A 95 -9.56 -3.49 -6.72
N SER A 96 -10.54 -2.95 -6.00
CA SER A 96 -11.57 -2.08 -6.58
C SER A 96 -11.05 -0.77 -7.16
N ASP A 97 -9.84 -0.37 -6.81
CA ASP A 97 -9.15 0.84 -7.26
C ASP A 97 -7.84 0.54 -8.02
N ALA A 98 -7.73 -0.69 -8.55
CA ALA A 98 -6.65 -1.12 -9.42
C ALA A 98 -7.12 -1.25 -10.88
N LEU A 99 -6.32 -0.74 -11.79
CA LEU A 99 -6.51 -0.77 -13.24
C LEU A 99 -5.45 -1.66 -13.88
N VAL A 100 -5.90 -2.66 -14.64
CA VAL A 100 -5.03 -3.62 -15.32
C VAL A 100 -4.93 -3.32 -16.82
N GLU A 101 -3.76 -3.57 -17.41
CA GLU A 101 -3.60 -3.50 -18.87
C GLU A 101 -4.15 -4.77 -19.55
N PRO A 102 -4.61 -4.74 -20.82
CA PRO A 102 -5.16 -5.92 -21.49
C PRO A 102 -4.28 -7.18 -21.44
N ASN A 103 -2.95 -7.06 -21.45
CA ASN A 103 -2.02 -8.20 -21.44
C ASN A 103 -1.48 -8.57 -20.04
N TRP A 104 -1.99 -7.97 -18.95
CA TRP A 104 -1.45 -8.16 -17.60
C TRP A 104 -1.40 -9.63 -17.13
N LEU A 105 -2.39 -10.44 -17.51
CA LEU A 105 -2.56 -11.77 -16.93
C LEU A 105 -1.56 -12.80 -17.46
N ALA A 106 -1.23 -12.75 -18.76
CA ALA A 106 -0.43 -13.79 -19.40
C ALA A 106 0.98 -13.93 -18.79
N PRO A 107 1.75 -12.84 -18.54
CA PRO A 107 3.03 -12.96 -17.87
C PRO A 107 2.95 -13.57 -16.47
N LEU A 108 1.90 -13.24 -15.71
CA LEU A 108 1.70 -13.82 -14.37
C LEU A 108 1.48 -15.33 -14.43
N VAL A 109 0.63 -15.79 -15.37
CA VAL A 109 0.33 -17.22 -15.56
C VAL A 109 1.54 -17.98 -16.09
N ASP A 110 2.28 -17.41 -17.03
CA ASP A 110 3.51 -18.01 -17.57
C ASP A 110 4.55 -18.18 -16.47
N ARG A 111 4.75 -17.13 -15.65
CA ARG A 111 5.67 -17.18 -14.51
C ARG A 111 5.24 -18.22 -13.49
N ALA A 112 3.96 -18.24 -13.10
CA ALA A 112 3.46 -19.24 -12.17
C ALA A 112 3.67 -20.66 -12.74
N SER A 113 3.32 -20.90 -14.00
CA SER A 113 3.41 -22.22 -14.63
C SER A 113 4.85 -22.72 -14.83
N SER A 114 5.84 -21.83 -14.77
CA SER A 114 7.26 -22.21 -14.89
C SER A 114 7.80 -23.04 -13.72
N ASP A 115 7.15 -22.99 -12.55
CA ASP A 115 7.55 -23.73 -11.36
C ASP A 115 6.33 -24.04 -10.48
N GLU A 116 6.07 -25.33 -10.25
CA GLU A 116 4.96 -25.80 -9.42
C GLU A 116 5.06 -25.35 -7.96
N GLY A 117 6.25 -24.98 -7.48
CA GLY A 117 6.49 -24.44 -6.14
C GLY A 117 6.13 -22.95 -5.99
N ILE A 118 5.81 -22.24 -7.08
CA ILE A 118 5.33 -20.85 -7.02
C ILE A 118 3.84 -20.85 -6.64
N GLY A 119 3.54 -20.34 -5.46
CA GLY A 119 2.18 -20.24 -4.92
C GLY A 119 1.50 -18.91 -5.27
N ALA A 120 2.28 -17.86 -5.53
CA ALA A 120 1.78 -16.54 -5.91
C ALA A 120 2.76 -15.79 -6.82
N VAL A 121 2.21 -15.00 -7.75
CA VAL A 121 2.96 -14.08 -8.61
C VAL A 121 2.37 -12.68 -8.45
N SER A 122 3.20 -11.72 -8.05
CA SER A 122 2.84 -10.33 -7.90
C SER A 122 3.23 -9.55 -9.17
N PRO A 123 2.36 -8.69 -9.72
CA PRO A 123 2.74 -7.77 -10.79
C PRO A 123 3.62 -6.63 -10.26
N LYS A 124 4.21 -5.83 -11.16
CA LYS A 124 4.71 -4.49 -10.81
C LYS A 124 3.50 -3.56 -10.67
N ILE A 125 3.25 -3.07 -9.46
CA ILE A 125 2.17 -2.15 -9.16
C ILE A 125 2.73 -0.73 -9.13
N LEU A 126 2.23 0.11 -10.02
CA LEU A 126 2.53 1.54 -10.08
C LEU A 126 1.36 2.32 -9.49
N PHE A 127 1.62 3.54 -9.02
CA PHE A 127 0.53 4.48 -8.75
C PHE A 127 -0.25 4.78 -10.03
N ALA A 128 -1.55 5.06 -9.91
CA ALA A 128 -2.41 5.27 -11.07
C ALA A 128 -2.01 6.46 -11.92
N GLY A 129 -1.66 7.59 -11.28
CA GLY A 129 -1.07 8.75 -11.93
C GLY A 129 0.43 8.60 -12.10
N GLN A 130 0.96 9.19 -13.17
CA GLN A 130 2.38 9.55 -13.24
C GLN A 130 2.59 10.87 -12.49
N PHE A 131 3.84 11.18 -12.14
CA PHE A 131 4.16 12.35 -11.33
C PHE A 131 5.17 13.25 -12.03
N VAL A 132 5.04 14.55 -11.83
CA VAL A 132 6.13 15.50 -12.09
C VAL A 132 6.83 15.77 -10.77
N GLU A 133 8.15 15.69 -10.79
CA GLU A 133 9.02 16.01 -9.67
C GLU A 133 9.40 17.49 -9.69
N ILE A 134 9.09 18.19 -8.60
CA ILE A 134 9.45 19.58 -8.37
C ILE A 134 10.49 19.59 -7.25
N PRO A 135 11.78 19.82 -7.57
CA PRO A 135 12.80 19.97 -6.55
C PRO A 135 12.55 21.27 -5.78
N VAL A 136 12.62 21.20 -4.46
CA VAL A 136 12.40 22.31 -3.54
C VAL A 136 13.61 22.46 -2.64
N ALA A 137 14.12 23.68 -2.49
CA ALA A 137 15.16 24.00 -1.53
C ALA A 137 14.72 25.14 -0.61
N ILE A 138 15.02 25.04 0.68
CA ILE A 138 14.65 26.02 1.70
C ILE A 138 15.91 26.44 2.44
N ASN A 139 16.20 27.74 2.39
CA ASN A 139 17.27 28.36 3.17
C ASN A 139 16.64 29.18 4.30
N VAL A 140 16.67 28.66 5.52
CA VAL A 140 16.15 29.39 6.70
C VAL A 140 17.05 30.59 7.00
N THR A 141 16.46 31.78 7.08
CA THR A 141 17.20 33.03 7.32
C THR A 141 17.09 33.52 8.76
N SER A 142 16.10 33.03 9.51
CA SER A 142 16.00 33.24 10.95
C SER A 142 15.15 32.15 11.62
N GLY A 143 15.67 31.51 12.67
CA GLY A 143 14.94 30.47 13.41
C GLY A 143 15.79 29.21 13.64
N GLY A 144 15.13 28.10 13.95
CA GLY A 144 15.74 26.80 14.21
C GLY A 144 14.75 25.62 14.19
N SER A 145 13.60 25.78 13.54
CA SER A 145 12.58 24.76 13.40
C SER A 145 13.04 23.67 12.44
N ALA A 146 12.75 22.41 12.77
CA ALA A 146 13.01 21.27 11.89
C ALA A 146 12.05 21.20 10.68
N SER A 147 11.05 22.09 10.59
CA SER A 147 10.09 22.15 9.47
C SER A 147 9.66 23.61 9.23
N PRO A 148 10.46 24.39 8.50
CA PRO A 148 10.23 25.83 8.32
C PRO A 148 9.07 26.14 7.37
N VAL A 149 8.72 25.22 6.46
CA VAL A 149 7.65 25.40 5.46
C VAL A 149 6.79 24.13 5.34
N VAL A 150 5.50 24.32 5.08
CA VAL A 150 4.57 23.24 4.75
C VAL A 150 3.79 23.55 3.48
N VAL A 151 3.38 22.51 2.77
CA VAL A 151 2.42 22.62 1.66
C VAL A 151 1.03 22.27 2.18
N ARG A 152 0.06 23.16 1.93
CA ARG A 152 -1.35 23.03 2.34
C ARG A 152 -2.27 22.67 1.19
N GLY A 153 -1.83 22.84 -0.04
CA GLY A 153 -2.61 22.57 -1.24
C GLY A 153 -1.72 22.52 -2.49
N VAL A 154 -2.16 21.73 -3.46
CA VAL A 154 -1.54 21.62 -4.79
C VAL A 154 -2.65 21.51 -5.81
N SER A 155 -2.60 22.34 -6.85
CA SER A 155 -3.47 22.19 -8.02
C SER A 155 -2.68 22.05 -9.30
N PHE A 156 -3.17 21.20 -10.20
CA PHE A 156 -2.64 20.96 -11.53
C PHE A 156 -3.67 21.42 -12.56
N ASN A 157 -3.32 22.39 -13.41
CA ASN A 157 -4.24 23.00 -14.39
C ASN A 157 -5.60 23.44 -13.78
N GLY A 158 -5.59 23.86 -12.51
CA GLY A 158 -6.78 24.33 -11.78
C GLY A 158 -7.61 23.23 -11.10
N SER A 159 -7.22 21.95 -11.22
CA SER A 159 -7.82 20.85 -10.47
C SER A 159 -7.02 20.57 -9.19
N ASP A 160 -7.70 20.42 -8.05
CA ASP A 160 -7.08 20.05 -6.78
C ASP A 160 -6.55 18.60 -6.86
N VAL A 161 -5.26 18.45 -6.64
CA VAL A 161 -4.55 17.17 -6.65
C VAL A 161 -3.75 16.94 -5.36
N PHE A 162 -4.00 17.76 -4.33
CA PHE A 162 -3.21 17.71 -3.10
C PHE A 162 -3.29 16.35 -2.41
N GLY A 163 -4.48 15.74 -2.39
CA GLY A 163 -4.69 14.43 -1.79
C GLY A 163 -3.79 13.33 -2.35
N GLN A 164 -3.37 13.46 -3.61
CA GLN A 164 -2.52 12.51 -4.33
C GLN A 164 -1.06 12.98 -4.47
N SER A 165 -0.76 14.23 -4.13
CA SER A 165 0.61 14.77 -4.15
C SER A 165 1.36 14.36 -2.89
N HIS A 166 2.67 14.19 -2.93
CA HIS A 166 3.46 13.84 -1.74
C HIS A 166 4.90 14.32 -1.85
N VAL A 167 5.54 14.48 -0.70
CA VAL A 167 6.99 14.74 -0.66
C VAL A 167 7.72 13.41 -0.69
N ALA A 168 8.55 13.23 -1.71
CA ALA A 168 9.30 11.98 -1.94
C ALA A 168 10.39 11.77 -0.88
N ASP A 169 11.23 12.79 -0.68
CA ASP A 169 12.40 12.75 0.18
C ASP A 169 12.44 14.03 1.02
N GLY A 170 13.01 13.96 2.22
CA GLY A 170 13.20 15.16 3.04
C GLY A 170 11.89 15.81 3.47
N GLY A 171 10.86 15.03 3.82
CA GLY A 171 9.59 15.58 4.26
C GLY A 171 8.59 14.53 4.72
N GLY A 172 7.32 14.92 4.76
CA GLY A 172 6.24 13.94 4.92
C GLY A 172 4.91 14.52 5.38
N ARG A 173 3.86 13.76 5.08
CA ARG A 173 2.48 14.11 5.35
C ARG A 173 2.16 14.12 6.84
N SER A 174 1.37 15.10 7.26
CA SER A 174 0.90 15.27 8.62
C SER A 174 -0.48 15.91 8.62
N SER A 175 -1.12 15.96 9.78
CA SER A 175 -2.35 16.72 9.97
C SER A 175 -2.31 17.52 11.26
N ASP A 176 -3.01 18.66 11.27
CA ASP A 176 -3.29 19.45 12.46
C ASP A 176 -4.79 19.86 12.48
N ARG A 177 -5.15 20.86 13.29
CA ARG A 177 -6.53 21.36 13.37
C ARG A 177 -7.00 22.09 12.11
N THR A 178 -6.08 22.51 11.25
CA THR A 178 -6.36 23.26 10.03
C THR A 178 -6.43 22.38 8.78
N GLY A 179 -5.97 21.13 8.88
CA GLY A 179 -6.10 20.13 7.82
C GLY A 179 -4.86 19.26 7.70
N ILE A 180 -4.79 18.54 6.58
CA ILE A 180 -3.61 17.78 6.14
C ILE A 180 -2.60 18.76 5.53
N PHE A 181 -1.31 18.49 5.73
CA PHE A 181 -0.21 19.26 5.14
C PHE A 181 1.00 18.36 4.89
N GLU A 182 1.83 18.73 3.91
CA GLU A 182 3.14 18.12 3.69
C GLU A 182 4.22 18.96 4.36
N ARG A 183 5.06 18.37 5.21
CA ARG A 183 6.24 19.04 5.74
C ARG A 183 7.37 19.02 4.73
N LEU A 184 8.02 20.17 4.54
CA LEU A 184 9.22 20.29 3.72
C LEU A 184 10.45 20.43 4.64
N SER A 185 11.52 19.71 4.31
CA SER A 185 12.86 19.93 4.88
C SER A 185 13.68 20.81 3.93
N ASP A 186 14.89 21.17 4.35
CA ASP A 186 15.81 22.07 3.64
C ASP A 186 16.02 21.72 2.16
N THR A 187 16.01 20.44 1.82
CA THR A 187 15.95 19.96 0.43
C THR A 187 14.96 18.81 0.35
N CYS A 188 14.05 18.89 -0.61
CA CYS A 188 13.03 17.86 -0.82
C CYS A 188 12.51 17.88 -2.26
N THR A 189 11.78 16.84 -2.63
CA THR A 189 11.14 16.73 -3.94
C THR A 189 9.63 16.61 -3.73
N LEU A 190 8.87 17.57 -4.23
CA LEU A 190 7.41 17.50 -4.26
C LEU A 190 6.98 16.78 -5.54
N ARG A 191 6.21 15.70 -5.39
CA ARG A 191 5.58 14.98 -6.50
C ARG A 191 4.15 15.43 -6.67
N VAL A 192 3.84 15.87 -7.89
CA VAL A 192 2.51 16.31 -8.28
C VAL A 192 1.99 15.35 -9.34
N PRO A 193 0.84 14.69 -9.12
CA PRO A 193 0.30 13.75 -10.08
C PRO A 193 -0.14 14.49 -11.35
N VAL A 194 0.03 13.83 -12.48
CA VAL A 194 -0.38 14.30 -13.81
C VAL A 194 -1.35 13.29 -14.39
N SER A 195 -2.46 13.79 -14.94
CA SER A 195 -3.41 12.94 -15.64
C SER A 195 -2.81 12.42 -16.95
N MET A 196 -3.04 11.13 -17.24
CA MET A 196 -2.61 10.51 -18.50
C MET A 196 -3.15 11.23 -19.75
N ALA A 197 -4.31 11.88 -19.64
CA ALA A 197 -4.92 12.65 -20.72
C ALA A 197 -4.11 13.92 -21.09
N GLU A 198 -3.28 14.40 -20.17
CA GLU A 198 -2.55 15.67 -20.29
C GLU A 198 -1.09 15.47 -20.75
N HIS A 199 -0.70 14.23 -21.10
CA HIS A 199 0.63 13.90 -21.62
C HIS A 199 0.99 14.57 -22.96
N SER A 200 -0.01 15.11 -23.66
CA SER A 200 0.20 15.89 -24.88
C SER A 200 0.70 17.31 -24.62
N LEU A 201 0.63 17.79 -23.38
CA LEU A 201 1.11 19.12 -23.00
C LEU A 201 2.63 19.13 -22.83
N SER A 202 3.29 20.16 -23.38
CA SER A 202 4.73 20.36 -23.18
C SER A 202 5.06 20.95 -21.80
N SER A 203 4.09 21.64 -21.19
CA SER A 203 4.22 22.29 -19.88
C SER A 203 2.86 22.42 -19.22
N ALA A 204 2.81 22.46 -17.89
CA ALA A 204 1.59 22.73 -17.13
C ALA A 204 1.81 23.79 -16.06
N ARG A 205 0.71 24.43 -15.67
CA ARG A 205 0.69 25.34 -14.53
C ARG A 205 0.33 24.56 -13.28
N ILE A 206 1.24 24.56 -12.32
CA ILE A 206 1.06 23.96 -11.00
C ILE A 206 0.99 25.10 -9.99
N VAL A 207 -0.03 25.10 -9.14
CA VAL A 207 -0.14 26.07 -8.03
C VAL A 207 0.08 25.35 -6.72
N ILE A 208 1.02 25.84 -5.92
CA ILE A 208 1.41 25.27 -4.64
C ILE A 208 1.09 26.30 -3.55
N ASP A 209 0.22 25.93 -2.61
CA ASP A 209 -0.12 26.74 -1.46
C ASP A 209 0.82 26.39 -0.30
N VAL A 210 1.68 27.34 0.06
CA VAL A 210 2.74 27.15 1.06
C VAL A 210 2.52 28.05 2.27
N GLU A 211 2.79 27.52 3.46
CA GLU A 211 2.78 28.26 4.73
C GLU A 211 4.16 28.16 5.38
N ALA A 212 4.76 29.31 5.69
CA ALA A 212 6.06 29.40 6.37
C ALA A 212 5.85 29.62 7.87
N PHE A 213 6.56 28.85 8.69
CA PHE A 213 6.61 29.02 10.15
C PHE A 213 7.87 29.76 10.62
N GLU A 214 8.83 29.92 9.72
CA GLU A 214 10.06 30.69 9.94
C GLU A 214 10.38 31.51 8.70
N SER A 215 11.11 32.61 8.89
CA SER A 215 11.56 33.38 7.74
C SER A 215 12.61 32.58 6.98
N CYS A 216 12.39 32.42 5.67
CA CYS A 216 13.22 31.58 4.82
C CYS A 216 13.19 32.07 3.37
N VAL A 217 14.08 31.51 2.55
CA VAL A 217 14.04 31.64 1.10
C VAL A 217 13.71 30.27 0.52
N LEU A 218 12.56 30.18 -0.13
CA LEU A 218 12.07 28.98 -0.81
C LEU A 218 12.45 29.05 -2.29
N SER A 219 13.20 28.07 -2.77
CA SER A 219 13.61 27.94 -4.17
C SER A 219 12.75 26.90 -4.87
N LEU A 220 12.08 27.30 -5.94
CA LEU A 220 11.22 26.46 -6.78
C LEU A 220 11.54 26.70 -8.26
N PRO A 221 12.27 25.79 -8.93
CA PRO A 221 12.56 25.93 -10.35
C PRO A 221 11.27 25.99 -11.19
N GLY A 222 11.26 26.80 -12.24
CA GLY A 222 10.11 26.95 -13.14
C GLY A 222 9.01 27.91 -12.66
N SER A 223 9.14 28.50 -11.47
CA SER A 223 8.25 29.59 -11.05
C SER A 223 8.67 30.93 -11.68
N GLU A 224 7.76 31.93 -11.69
CA GLU A 224 8.03 33.26 -12.28
C GLU A 224 9.27 33.93 -11.66
N GLN A 225 9.53 33.65 -10.37
CA GLN A 225 10.76 34.00 -9.66
C GLN A 225 11.30 32.73 -9.01
N SER A 226 12.54 32.31 -9.30
CA SER A 226 13.06 31.03 -8.79
C SER A 226 13.23 30.97 -7.27
N GLU A 227 13.31 32.12 -6.61
CA GLU A 227 13.49 32.27 -5.16
C GLU A 227 12.39 33.17 -4.58
N HIS A 228 11.78 32.72 -3.48
CA HIS A 228 10.70 33.41 -2.78
C HIS A 228 11.12 33.63 -1.33
N ALA A 229 11.28 34.89 -0.94
CA ALA A 229 11.52 35.24 0.46
C ALA A 229 10.18 35.21 1.22
N LEU A 230 10.08 34.33 2.21
CA LEU A 230 8.91 34.14 3.04
C LEU A 230 9.19 34.64 4.46
N SER A 231 8.23 35.35 5.03
CA SER A 231 8.24 35.74 6.44
C SER A 231 7.56 34.67 7.31
N SER A 232 7.95 34.58 8.59
CA SER A 232 7.26 33.73 9.56
C SER A 232 5.76 34.04 9.63
N GLY A 233 4.91 33.02 9.47
CA GLY A 233 3.45 33.10 9.48
C GLY A 233 2.82 33.49 8.13
N GLU A 234 3.64 33.67 7.10
CA GLU A 234 3.18 33.99 5.75
C GLU A 234 2.65 32.74 5.04
N ARG A 235 1.52 32.89 4.33
CA ARG A 235 0.94 31.87 3.45
C ARG A 235 0.73 32.45 2.07
N ILE A 236 1.28 31.80 1.05
CA ILE A 236 1.20 32.28 -0.33
C ILE A 236 0.93 31.14 -1.31
N GLU A 237 0.37 31.48 -2.47
CA GLU A 237 0.24 30.58 -3.60
C GLU A 237 1.35 30.85 -4.61
N LEU A 238 2.10 29.80 -4.97
CA LEU A 238 3.20 29.85 -5.91
C LEU A 238 2.82 29.13 -7.20
N SER A 239 2.88 29.86 -8.32
CA SER A 239 2.66 29.28 -9.65
C SER A 239 3.99 28.83 -10.26
N VAL A 240 4.05 27.57 -10.66
CA VAL A 240 5.19 26.96 -11.32
C VAL A 240 4.78 26.49 -12.72
N ASN A 241 5.51 26.91 -13.74
CA ASN A 241 5.35 26.44 -15.11
C ASN A 241 6.55 25.56 -15.46
N LEU A 242 6.35 24.25 -15.43
CA LEU A 242 7.41 23.28 -15.69
C LEU A 242 7.14 22.51 -16.98
N ALA A 243 8.22 22.14 -17.65
CA ALA A 243 8.15 21.13 -18.70
C ALA A 243 7.66 19.82 -18.09
N LEU A 244 6.64 19.21 -18.68
CA LEU A 244 6.13 17.95 -18.20
C LEU A 244 7.11 16.84 -18.57
N ARG A 245 7.72 16.23 -17.55
CA ARG A 245 8.46 14.98 -17.65
C ARG A 245 7.88 14.00 -16.63
N PRO A 246 6.69 13.46 -16.89
CA PRO A 246 6.04 12.56 -15.94
C PRO A 246 6.87 11.30 -15.75
N VAL A 247 6.97 10.84 -14.51
CA VAL A 247 7.62 9.60 -14.13
C VAL A 247 6.61 8.64 -13.51
N ASP A 248 6.80 7.35 -13.76
CA ASP A 248 6.09 6.33 -13.02
C ASP A 248 6.69 6.20 -11.61
N VAL A 249 5.82 6.02 -10.63
CA VAL A 249 6.21 5.81 -9.24
C VAL A 249 5.66 4.46 -8.81
N VAL A 250 6.53 3.65 -8.22
CA VAL A 250 6.20 2.32 -7.75
C VAL A 250 5.33 2.41 -6.50
N ASN A 251 4.21 1.68 -6.53
CA ASN A 251 3.36 1.45 -5.37
C ASN A 251 3.78 0.17 -4.64
N ASN A 252 4.02 -0.91 -5.37
CA ASN A 252 4.46 -2.18 -4.81
C ASN A 252 5.12 -3.06 -5.88
N VAL A 253 6.26 -3.69 -5.55
CA VAL A 253 6.93 -4.74 -6.35
C VAL A 253 7.25 -5.95 -5.47
N GLY A 254 6.28 -6.33 -4.65
CA GLY A 254 6.40 -7.30 -3.57
C GLY A 254 6.53 -6.66 -2.18
N SER A 255 6.41 -7.49 -1.15
CA SER A 255 6.40 -7.04 0.24
C SER A 255 7.26 -7.97 1.08
N TRP A 256 7.62 -7.56 2.29
CA TRP A 256 8.44 -8.36 3.20
C TRP A 256 8.16 -8.01 4.67
N LEU A 257 8.65 -8.87 5.58
CA LEU A 257 8.51 -8.69 7.03
C LEU A 257 9.88 -8.55 7.70
N ASP A 258 10.02 -7.55 8.56
CA ASP A 258 11.23 -7.40 9.38
C ASP A 258 11.27 -8.38 10.58
N ASP A 259 12.34 -8.31 11.38
CA ASP A 259 12.51 -9.13 12.59
C ASP A 259 11.47 -8.86 13.69
N SER A 260 10.79 -7.73 13.61
CA SER A 260 9.66 -7.34 14.45
C SER A 260 8.32 -7.71 13.81
N TRP A 261 8.31 -8.40 12.66
CA TRP A 261 7.11 -8.80 11.93
C TRP A 261 6.24 -7.60 11.52
N VAL A 262 6.89 -6.47 11.23
CA VAL A 262 6.26 -5.32 10.58
C VAL A 262 6.34 -5.55 9.07
N GLY A 263 5.20 -5.37 8.39
CA GLY A 263 5.13 -5.43 6.92
C GLY A 263 5.73 -4.19 6.29
N HIS A 264 6.50 -4.39 5.22
CA HIS A 264 7.14 -3.35 4.43
C HIS A 264 6.83 -3.58 2.96
N GLU A 265 6.56 -2.50 2.24
CA GLU A 265 6.31 -2.52 0.80
C GLU A 265 7.62 -2.25 0.07
N ARG A 266 7.97 -3.12 -0.88
CA ARG A 266 9.18 -2.96 -1.69
C ARG A 266 8.92 -1.97 -2.81
N GLY A 267 9.83 -1.02 -3.01
CA GLY A 267 9.74 0.00 -4.05
C GLY A 267 8.72 1.11 -3.78
N LEU A 268 8.00 1.08 -2.66
CA LEU A 268 6.97 2.07 -2.38
C LEU A 268 7.55 3.49 -2.42
N TYR A 269 6.95 4.35 -3.25
CA TYR A 269 7.37 5.72 -3.51
C TYR A 269 8.72 5.86 -4.23
N GLU A 270 9.33 4.81 -4.76
CA GLU A 270 10.49 4.93 -5.63
C GLU A 270 10.06 5.26 -7.06
N VAL A 271 10.83 6.10 -7.77
CA VAL A 271 10.63 6.31 -9.22
C VAL A 271 10.97 5.02 -9.94
N ASP A 272 10.11 4.56 -10.85
CA ASP A 272 10.42 3.43 -11.72
C ASP A 272 11.38 3.89 -12.84
N ALA A 273 12.67 3.62 -12.63
CA ALA A 273 13.75 3.86 -13.59
C ALA A 273 14.26 2.54 -14.20
N GLY A 274 13.49 1.46 -14.09
CA GLY A 274 13.84 0.12 -14.56
C GLY A 274 14.61 -0.73 -13.54
N GLN A 275 14.78 -0.25 -12.29
CA GLN A 275 15.45 -1.01 -11.23
C GLN A 275 14.68 -2.26 -10.78
N PHE A 276 13.41 -2.38 -11.17
CA PHE A 276 12.55 -3.52 -10.88
C PHE A 276 12.14 -4.32 -12.13
N ASP A 277 12.88 -4.23 -13.24
CA ASP A 277 12.55 -4.92 -14.50
C ASP A 277 13.00 -6.39 -14.56
N HIS A 278 13.39 -6.94 -13.41
CA HIS A 278 13.74 -8.35 -13.26
C HIS A 278 12.86 -9.05 -12.24
N SER A 279 12.43 -10.26 -12.57
CA SER A 279 11.67 -11.10 -11.64
C SER A 279 12.54 -11.57 -10.48
N GLU A 280 11.99 -11.55 -9.27
CA GLU A 280 12.70 -11.88 -8.03
C GLU A 280 11.76 -12.56 -7.03
N ASP A 281 12.31 -13.40 -6.15
CA ASP A 281 11.59 -13.95 -5.01
C ASP A 281 11.31 -12.85 -3.95
N ILE A 282 10.07 -12.76 -3.47
CA ILE A 282 9.60 -11.71 -2.54
C ILE A 282 8.99 -12.33 -1.29
N GLY A 283 9.24 -11.78 -0.11
CA GLY A 283 8.86 -12.42 1.15
C GLY A 283 7.35 -12.65 1.29
N THR A 284 6.58 -11.63 0.94
CA THR A 284 5.11 -11.60 0.86
C THR A 284 4.69 -10.78 -0.36
N TRP A 285 3.39 -10.62 -0.57
CA TRP A 285 2.80 -9.92 -1.72
C TRP A 285 1.63 -9.05 -1.25
N CYS A 286 1.28 -8.05 -2.04
CA CYS A 286 0.20 -7.11 -1.73
C CYS A 286 -1.14 -7.63 -2.29
N GLY A 287 -2.22 -7.53 -1.50
CA GLY A 287 -3.57 -7.85 -1.96
C GLY A 287 -4.14 -6.92 -3.05
N ALA A 288 -3.46 -5.82 -3.41
CA ALA A 288 -3.92 -4.89 -4.42
C ALA A 288 -4.02 -5.55 -5.82
N ALA A 289 -3.04 -6.37 -6.17
CA ALA A 289 -3.11 -7.28 -7.31
C ALA A 289 -2.15 -8.46 -7.12
N VAL A 290 -2.63 -9.69 -7.33
CA VAL A 290 -1.81 -10.91 -7.20
C VAL A 290 -2.46 -12.08 -7.93
N LEU A 291 -1.67 -12.93 -8.58
CA LEU A 291 -2.11 -14.23 -9.07
C LEU A 291 -1.76 -15.31 -8.04
N LEU A 292 -2.75 -16.06 -7.58
CA LEU A 292 -2.63 -17.14 -6.58
C LEU A 292 -2.88 -18.49 -7.25
N ARG A 293 -1.99 -19.46 -7.02
CA ARG A 293 -2.21 -20.83 -7.47
C ARG A 293 -3.31 -21.50 -6.65
N ALA A 294 -4.25 -22.19 -7.31
CA ALA A 294 -5.35 -22.87 -6.63
C ALA A 294 -4.84 -23.98 -5.69
N SER A 295 -3.83 -24.76 -6.08
CA SER A 295 -3.25 -25.80 -5.21
C SER A 295 -2.53 -25.22 -3.98
N HIS A 296 -2.00 -24.00 -4.06
CA HIS A 296 -1.49 -23.26 -2.91
C HIS A 296 -2.62 -22.92 -1.93
N LEU A 297 -3.73 -22.37 -2.43
CA LEU A 297 -4.92 -22.09 -1.60
C LEU A 297 -5.54 -23.36 -1.01
N ALA A 298 -5.59 -24.45 -1.78
CA ALA A 298 -6.07 -25.76 -1.30
C ALA A 298 -5.19 -26.33 -0.18
N ASP A 299 -3.87 -26.14 -0.27
CA ASP A 299 -2.95 -26.56 0.79
C ASP A 299 -3.14 -25.72 2.06
N ILE A 300 -3.11 -24.39 1.95
CA ILE A 300 -2.97 -23.53 3.14
C ILE A 300 -4.27 -22.91 3.65
N GLY A 301 -5.35 -22.98 2.87
CA GLY A 301 -6.63 -22.29 3.08
C GLY A 301 -6.65 -20.86 2.53
N VAL A 302 -7.75 -20.15 2.77
CA VAL A 302 -7.99 -18.77 2.30
C VAL A 302 -7.65 -17.73 3.39
N PHE A 303 -8.09 -16.47 3.25
CA PHE A 303 -7.81 -15.42 4.24
C PHE A 303 -8.42 -15.71 5.62
N GLU A 304 -7.70 -15.29 6.67
CA GLU A 304 -8.20 -15.35 8.05
C GLU A 304 -9.17 -14.19 8.31
N GLU A 305 -10.46 -14.50 8.42
CA GLU A 305 -11.54 -13.51 8.52
C GLU A 305 -11.41 -12.55 9.72
N SER A 306 -10.77 -12.99 10.81
CA SER A 306 -10.58 -12.15 12.00
C SER A 306 -9.69 -10.92 11.75
N PHE A 307 -8.87 -10.91 10.70
CA PHE A 307 -8.08 -9.75 10.31
C PHE A 307 -8.95 -8.60 9.81
N PHE A 308 -10.07 -8.87 9.11
CA PHE A 308 -10.98 -7.89 8.52
C PHE A 308 -10.30 -6.95 7.50
N LEU A 309 -9.30 -6.15 7.86
CA LEU A 309 -8.53 -5.29 6.97
C LEU A 309 -7.07 -5.25 7.42
N TYR A 310 -6.13 -5.23 6.47
CA TYR A 310 -4.67 -5.24 6.69
C TYR A 310 -4.14 -6.52 7.35
N TYR A 311 -3.02 -7.03 6.82
CA TYR A 311 -2.30 -8.25 7.25
C TYR A 311 -3.00 -9.59 6.95
N GLU A 312 -4.18 -9.63 6.36
CA GLU A 312 -4.80 -10.88 5.89
C GLU A 312 -3.99 -11.54 4.76
N ASP A 313 -3.48 -10.73 3.82
CA ASP A 313 -2.56 -11.14 2.75
C ASP A 313 -1.23 -11.65 3.32
N THR A 314 -0.69 -10.92 4.28
CA THR A 314 0.55 -11.24 4.99
C THR A 314 0.40 -12.56 5.78
N ASP A 315 -0.70 -12.77 6.50
CA ASP A 315 -0.97 -14.04 7.19
C ASP A 315 -1.03 -15.22 6.23
N LEU A 316 -1.69 -15.04 5.08
CA LEU A 316 -1.78 -16.06 4.04
C LEU A 316 -0.39 -16.35 3.44
N ALA A 317 0.38 -15.31 3.10
CA ALA A 317 1.74 -15.44 2.59
C ALA A 317 2.67 -16.15 3.58
N VAL A 318 2.65 -15.79 4.87
CA VAL A 318 3.45 -16.46 5.91
C VAL A 318 3.06 -17.93 6.07
N ARG A 319 1.77 -18.27 5.99
CA ARG A 319 1.31 -19.67 5.96
C ARG A 319 1.88 -20.41 4.75
N GLY A 320 1.87 -19.78 3.57
CA GLY A 320 2.46 -20.32 2.35
C GLY A 320 3.97 -20.56 2.47
N ARG A 321 4.74 -19.56 2.94
CA ARG A 321 6.18 -19.73 3.24
C ARG A 321 6.42 -20.87 4.22
N GLY A 322 5.59 -20.96 5.27
CA GLY A 322 5.61 -22.05 6.24
C GLY A 322 5.44 -23.44 5.62
N ARG A 323 4.78 -23.52 4.47
CA ARG A 323 4.51 -24.76 3.71
C ARG A 323 5.50 -24.98 2.55
N GLY A 324 6.47 -24.09 2.39
CA GLY A 324 7.51 -24.17 1.35
C GLY A 324 7.16 -23.49 0.02
N TRP A 325 6.01 -22.82 -0.06
CA TRP A 325 5.62 -22.07 -1.27
C TRP A 325 6.54 -20.87 -1.48
N ARG A 326 6.83 -20.59 -2.76
CA ARG A 326 7.57 -19.42 -3.21
C ARG A 326 6.62 -18.37 -3.77
N PHE A 327 7.01 -17.11 -3.64
CA PHE A 327 6.32 -15.97 -4.22
C PHE A 327 7.33 -15.15 -4.99
N VAL A 328 6.91 -14.66 -6.15
CA VAL A 328 7.78 -13.93 -7.07
C VAL A 328 7.09 -12.69 -7.60
N VAL A 329 7.87 -11.67 -7.94
CA VAL A 329 7.39 -10.55 -8.76
C VAL A 329 7.61 -10.85 -10.24
N GLU A 330 6.65 -10.48 -11.09
CA GLU A 330 6.76 -10.54 -12.56
C GLU A 330 6.51 -9.14 -13.13
N PRO A 331 7.58 -8.35 -13.36
CA PRO A 331 7.45 -6.93 -13.62
C PRO A 331 6.98 -6.58 -15.03
N SER A 332 6.95 -7.57 -15.95
CA SER A 332 6.34 -7.40 -17.26
C SER A 332 4.81 -7.33 -17.22
N SER A 333 4.19 -7.75 -16.11
CA SER A 333 2.79 -7.46 -15.81
C SER A 333 2.71 -6.18 -14.98
N VAL A 334 2.11 -5.13 -15.53
CA VAL A 334 1.93 -3.83 -14.87
C VAL A 334 0.47 -3.62 -14.45
N VAL A 335 0.28 -3.18 -13.21
CA VAL A 335 -1.02 -2.78 -12.66
C VAL A 335 -0.91 -1.37 -12.09
N ARG A 336 -1.92 -0.53 -12.33
CA ARG A 336 -1.97 0.85 -11.84
C ARG A 336 -2.97 0.96 -10.69
N HIS A 337 -2.57 1.53 -9.56
CA HIS A 337 -3.36 1.54 -8.33
C HIS A 337 -3.56 2.97 -7.84
N ILE A 338 -4.81 3.41 -7.67
CA ILE A 338 -5.11 4.78 -7.21
C ILE A 338 -4.60 4.99 -5.77
N HIS A 339 -4.54 3.91 -4.98
CA HIS A 339 -4.09 3.86 -3.58
C HIS A 339 -4.98 4.71 -2.65
N SER A 340 -5.50 4.08 -1.58
CA SER A 340 -6.34 4.72 -0.54
C SER A 340 -7.78 5.10 -0.92
N ALA A 341 -8.39 4.51 -1.95
CA ALA A 341 -9.79 4.84 -2.31
C ALA A 341 -10.84 4.37 -1.27
N SER A 342 -10.59 3.24 -0.59
CA SER A 342 -11.55 2.64 0.36
C SER A 342 -11.20 2.87 1.84
N THR A 343 -9.95 3.20 2.16
CA THR A 343 -9.53 3.63 3.50
C THR A 343 -8.39 4.63 3.36
N VAL A 344 -8.64 5.88 3.76
CA VAL A 344 -7.62 6.94 3.74
C VAL A 344 -6.41 6.50 4.56
N GLU A 345 -5.23 6.52 3.95
CA GLU A 345 -3.96 6.23 4.61
C GLU A 345 -3.80 7.11 5.86
N GLY A 346 -3.38 6.51 6.97
CA GLY A 346 -3.29 7.22 8.26
C GLY A 346 -4.62 7.44 8.98
N SER A 347 -5.75 6.93 8.47
CA SER A 347 -7.04 6.99 9.19
C SER A 347 -6.99 6.26 10.53
N THR A 348 -7.85 6.66 11.47
CA THR A 348 -7.95 6.01 12.79
C THR A 348 -8.37 4.54 12.69
N VAL A 349 -9.11 4.17 11.64
CA VAL A 349 -9.51 2.81 11.31
C VAL A 349 -8.31 1.99 10.84
N ALA A 350 -7.55 2.49 9.85
CA ALA A 350 -6.32 1.83 9.38
C ALA A 350 -5.33 1.62 10.53
N ALA A 351 -5.06 2.68 11.29
CA ALA A 351 -4.15 2.61 12.43
C ALA A 351 -4.63 1.63 13.51
N HIS A 352 -5.95 1.47 13.70
CA HIS A 352 -6.49 0.46 14.61
C HIS A 352 -6.21 -0.97 14.13
N TYR A 353 -6.57 -1.27 12.88
CA TYR A 353 -6.43 -2.61 12.32
C TYR A 353 -4.97 -3.01 12.13
N ILE A 354 -4.11 -2.12 11.61
CA ILE A 354 -2.66 -2.36 11.47
C ILE A 354 -2.04 -2.72 12.83
N GLU A 355 -2.30 -1.92 13.87
CA GLU A 355 -1.75 -2.17 15.21
C GLU A 355 -2.28 -3.47 15.83
N ARG A 356 -3.61 -3.69 15.75
CA ARG A 356 -4.26 -4.89 16.29
C ARG A 356 -3.75 -6.15 15.58
N ASN A 357 -3.76 -6.13 14.27
CA ASN A 357 -3.49 -7.28 13.42
C ASN A 357 -2.01 -7.66 13.41
N ARG A 358 -1.09 -6.69 13.54
CA ARG A 358 0.34 -7.00 13.73
C ARG A 358 0.56 -7.86 14.99
N LEU A 359 -0.10 -7.52 16.10
CA LEU A 359 0.01 -8.32 17.33
C LEU A 359 -0.58 -9.72 17.16
N VAL A 360 -1.70 -9.84 16.44
CA VAL A 360 -2.32 -11.13 16.08
C VAL A 360 -1.40 -11.96 15.19
N LEU A 361 -0.80 -11.37 14.15
CA LEU A 361 0.17 -12.01 13.26
C LEU A 361 1.37 -12.57 14.04
N VAL A 362 1.97 -11.74 14.90
CA VAL A 362 3.11 -12.13 15.74
C VAL A 362 2.75 -13.34 16.63
N VAL A 363 1.55 -13.34 17.23
CA VAL A 363 1.09 -14.48 18.06
C VAL A 363 0.87 -15.74 17.22
N ARG A 364 0.36 -15.61 15.99
CA ARG A 364 0.09 -16.75 15.10
C ARG A 364 1.38 -17.40 14.57
N HIS A 365 2.45 -16.63 14.37
CA HIS A 365 3.61 -17.10 13.59
C HIS A 365 4.97 -16.94 14.29
N ALA A 366 5.22 -15.82 14.96
CA ALA A 366 6.56 -15.46 15.45
C ALA A 366 7.04 -16.31 16.62
N PRO A 367 8.36 -16.46 16.88
CA PRO A 367 8.85 -17.11 18.10
C PRO A 367 8.29 -16.48 19.39
N ALA A 368 8.17 -17.27 20.47
CA ALA A 368 7.60 -16.78 21.74
C ALA A 368 8.38 -15.59 22.33
N SER A 369 9.71 -15.54 22.13
CA SER A 369 10.55 -14.41 22.50
C SER A 369 10.18 -13.13 21.75
N VAL A 370 9.88 -13.23 20.46
CA VAL A 370 9.39 -12.10 19.63
C VAL A 370 8.01 -11.67 20.10
N VAL A 371 7.10 -12.61 20.37
CA VAL A 371 5.77 -12.28 20.93
C VAL A 371 5.91 -11.45 22.21
N PHE A 372 6.71 -11.91 23.17
CA PHE A 372 6.94 -11.18 24.43
C PHE A 372 7.54 -9.79 24.18
N ARG A 373 8.59 -9.72 23.35
CA ARG A 373 9.27 -8.46 23.02
C ARG A 373 8.33 -7.46 22.36
N GLU A 374 7.54 -7.88 21.38
CA GLU A 374 6.65 -6.98 20.63
C GLU A 374 5.46 -6.50 21.47
N PHE A 375 4.95 -7.32 22.38
CA PHE A 375 3.94 -6.89 23.37
C PHE A 375 4.53 -5.89 24.38
N ALA A 376 5.74 -6.16 24.90
CA ALA A 376 6.42 -5.22 25.78
C ALA A 376 6.72 -3.88 25.07
N ARG A 377 7.23 -3.94 23.83
CA ARG A 377 7.48 -2.77 22.97
C ARG A 377 6.20 -1.97 22.75
N PHE A 378 5.07 -2.63 22.49
CA PHE A 378 3.78 -1.96 22.34
C PHE A 378 3.40 -1.16 23.60
N LEU A 379 3.56 -1.75 24.79
CA LEU A 379 3.26 -1.10 26.06
C LEU A 379 4.21 0.07 26.35
N VAL A 380 5.51 -0.10 26.11
CA VAL A 380 6.52 0.95 26.29
C VAL A 380 6.25 2.14 25.38
N ILE A 381 5.96 1.90 24.09
CA ILE A 381 5.59 2.97 23.14
C ILE A 381 4.30 3.65 23.59
N THR A 382 3.30 2.89 24.06
CA THR A 382 2.04 3.49 24.54
C THR A 382 2.28 4.36 25.79
N ALA A 383 3.15 3.94 26.71
CA ALA A 383 3.56 4.74 27.86
C ALA A 383 4.34 6.00 27.44
N SER A 384 5.12 5.94 26.35
CA SER A 384 5.84 7.11 25.83
C SER A 384 4.86 8.17 25.30
N TYR A 385 3.75 7.77 24.66
CA TYR A 385 2.66 8.68 24.28
C TYR A 385 1.98 9.34 25.48
N VAL A 386 1.75 8.59 26.58
CA VAL A 386 1.23 9.17 27.83
C VAL A 386 2.18 10.24 28.36
N ARG A 387 3.48 9.93 28.43
CA ARG A 387 4.51 10.88 28.85
C ARG A 387 4.55 12.11 27.96
N ALA A 388 4.48 11.93 26.64
CA ALA A 388 4.47 13.02 25.66
C ALA A 388 3.23 13.91 25.83
N ALA A 389 2.05 13.33 26.04
CA ALA A 389 0.81 14.06 26.26
C ALA A 389 0.90 14.97 27.50
N PHE A 390 1.44 14.47 28.62
CA PHE A 390 1.67 15.29 29.82
C PHE A 390 2.73 16.38 29.58
N LYS A 391 3.84 16.07 28.90
CA LYS A 391 4.88 17.04 28.60
C LYS A 391 4.34 18.20 27.73
N GLN A 392 3.55 17.88 26.70
CA GLN A 392 2.92 18.88 25.83
C GLN A 392 1.84 19.69 26.56
N ALA A 393 1.02 19.04 27.39
CA ALA A 393 0.02 19.70 28.24
C ALA A 393 0.65 20.73 29.16
N PHE A 394 1.73 20.36 29.85
CA PHE A 394 2.47 21.24 30.72
C PHE A 394 3.08 22.42 29.95
N ALA A 395 3.75 22.15 28.83
CA ALA A 395 4.38 23.18 28.00
C ALA A 395 3.36 24.18 27.42
N ARG A 396 2.17 23.71 27.02
CA ARG A 396 1.12 24.53 26.40
C ARG A 396 0.07 25.06 27.38
N ARG A 397 0.18 24.72 28.69
CA ARG A 397 -0.82 25.02 29.73
C ARG A 397 -2.24 24.61 29.33
N GLN A 398 -2.36 23.41 28.75
CA GLN A 398 -3.63 22.84 28.28
C GLN A 398 -3.86 21.46 28.89
N ALA A 399 -5.07 20.93 28.74
CA ALA A 399 -5.35 19.55 29.13
C ALA A 399 -4.55 18.56 28.25
N PRO A 400 -4.06 17.44 28.79
CA PRO A 400 -3.38 16.40 28.01
C PRO A 400 -4.34 15.73 27.02
N ASP A 401 -3.87 15.56 25.79
CA ASP A 401 -4.58 14.84 24.74
C ASP A 401 -4.17 13.36 24.76
N PHE A 402 -5.11 12.49 25.13
CA PHE A 402 -4.93 11.04 25.18
C PHE A 402 -5.57 10.32 23.99
N THR A 403 -5.96 11.00 22.92
CA THR A 403 -6.65 10.40 21.77
C THR A 403 -5.87 9.23 21.19
N ASN A 404 -4.56 9.39 20.96
CA ASN A 404 -3.69 8.32 20.48
C ASN A 404 -3.53 7.17 21.49
N VAL A 405 -3.43 7.48 22.79
CA VAL A 405 -3.35 6.45 23.85
C VAL A 405 -4.63 5.63 23.88
N GLY A 406 -5.80 6.29 23.86
CA GLY A 406 -7.10 5.63 23.82
C GLY A 406 -7.27 4.74 22.58
N ARG A 407 -6.86 5.22 21.40
CA ARG A 407 -6.86 4.43 20.16
C ARG A 407 -5.99 3.18 20.29
N ARG A 408 -4.74 3.32 20.75
CA ARG A 408 -3.80 2.20 20.94
C ARG A 408 -4.31 1.19 21.96
N LEU A 409 -4.87 1.63 23.09
CA LEU A 409 -5.46 0.73 24.09
C LEU A 409 -6.66 -0.04 23.52
N ARG A 410 -7.50 0.59 22.69
CA ARG A 410 -8.57 -0.12 21.97
C ARG A 410 -8.02 -1.18 21.02
N SER A 411 -6.98 -0.86 20.23
CA SER A 411 -6.27 -1.83 19.37
C SER A 411 -5.73 -3.01 20.17
N PHE A 412 -5.08 -2.72 21.31
CA PHE A 412 -4.50 -3.74 22.19
C PHE A 412 -5.56 -4.66 22.80
N VAL A 413 -6.62 -4.11 23.40
CA VAL A 413 -7.73 -4.91 23.95
C VAL A 413 -8.39 -5.76 22.87
N SER A 414 -8.56 -5.21 21.66
CA SER A 414 -9.09 -5.95 20.51
C SER A 414 -8.18 -7.14 20.14
N ALA A 415 -6.85 -6.94 20.12
CA ALA A 415 -5.89 -8.03 19.89
C ALA A 415 -5.94 -9.07 21.03
N LEU A 416 -6.05 -8.64 22.29
CA LEU A 416 -6.18 -9.53 23.45
C LEU A 416 -7.41 -10.46 23.33
N ARG A 417 -8.54 -9.94 22.85
CA ARG A 417 -9.75 -10.74 22.61
C ARG A 417 -9.56 -11.82 21.54
N LEU A 418 -8.66 -11.60 20.59
CA LEU A 418 -8.34 -12.55 19.53
C LEU A 418 -7.24 -13.56 19.92
N LEU A 419 -6.57 -13.39 21.08
CA LEU A 419 -5.47 -14.27 21.49
C LEU A 419 -5.85 -15.74 21.61
N PRO A 420 -6.98 -16.14 22.23
CA PRO A 420 -7.31 -17.56 22.35
C PRO A 420 -7.40 -18.26 20.98
N ALA A 421 -8.09 -17.63 20.03
CA ALA A 421 -8.20 -18.13 18.66
C ALA A 421 -6.85 -18.09 17.91
N SER A 422 -6.04 -17.05 18.16
CA SER A 422 -4.71 -16.90 17.56
C SER A 422 -3.73 -17.98 18.03
N VAL A 423 -3.75 -18.32 19.33
CA VAL A 423 -2.93 -19.40 19.90
C VAL A 423 -3.40 -20.77 19.40
N ALA A 424 -4.71 -21.00 19.28
CA ALA A 424 -5.24 -22.22 18.69
C ALA A 424 -4.80 -22.36 17.21
N SER A 425 -4.85 -21.26 16.45
CA SER A 425 -4.40 -21.22 15.06
C SER A 425 -2.90 -21.43 14.92
N ARG A 426 -2.09 -20.83 15.82
CA ARG A 426 -0.64 -21.08 15.89
C ARG A 426 -0.29 -22.56 15.98
N ARG A 427 -1.03 -23.33 16.79
CA ARG A 427 -0.83 -24.78 16.92
C ARG A 427 -1.13 -25.51 15.62
N ARG A 428 -2.26 -25.19 14.96
CA ARG A 428 -2.63 -25.76 13.66
C ARG A 428 -1.61 -25.44 12.57
N ILE A 429 -1.19 -24.17 12.48
CA ILE A 429 -0.19 -23.69 11.51
C ILE A 429 1.15 -24.40 11.77
N SER A 430 1.62 -24.41 13.02
CA SER A 430 2.91 -25.02 13.37
C SER A 430 2.92 -26.54 13.14
N ALA A 431 1.79 -27.24 13.30
CA ALA A 431 1.69 -28.67 13.05
C ALA A 431 1.81 -29.04 11.56
N ARG A 432 1.49 -28.11 10.64
CA ARG A 432 1.59 -28.31 9.19
C ARG A 432 2.84 -27.67 8.58
N ARG A 433 3.61 -26.89 9.35
CA ARG A 433 4.79 -26.18 8.85
C ARG A 433 5.87 -27.18 8.42
N TYR A 434 6.36 -27.03 7.19
CA TYR A 434 7.42 -27.85 6.61
C TYR A 434 8.80 -27.25 6.87
N VAL A 435 8.91 -25.92 6.83
CA VAL A 435 10.18 -25.20 7.05
C VAL A 435 10.47 -24.94 8.54
N THR A 436 11.75 -24.82 8.86
CA THR A 436 12.21 -24.36 10.18
C THR A 436 11.82 -22.90 10.43
N ARG A 437 11.95 -22.45 11.69
CA ARG A 437 11.68 -21.04 12.02
C ARG A 437 12.71 -20.08 11.43
N ASP A 438 13.96 -20.51 11.32
CA ASP A 438 15.02 -19.68 10.77
C ASP A 438 14.90 -19.56 9.25
N GLU A 439 14.55 -20.66 8.56
CA GLU A 439 14.18 -20.61 7.14
C GLU A 439 12.96 -19.71 6.91
N LEU A 440 11.91 -19.84 7.71
CA LEU A 440 10.74 -18.96 7.60
C LEU A 440 11.12 -17.49 7.78
N ARG A 441 11.95 -17.18 8.78
CA ARG A 441 12.43 -15.81 9.04
C ARG A 441 13.20 -15.25 7.84
N HIS A 442 14.07 -16.05 7.22
CA HIS A 442 14.78 -15.64 6.02
C HIS A 442 13.83 -15.46 4.83
N GLN A 443 12.90 -16.39 4.63
CA GLN A 443 11.95 -16.35 3.51
C GLN A 443 11.04 -15.13 3.55
N ILE A 444 10.54 -14.72 4.73
CA ILE A 444 9.68 -13.54 4.84
C ILE A 444 10.45 -12.21 4.66
N GLN A 445 11.79 -12.26 4.66
CA GLN A 445 12.68 -11.11 4.43
C GLN A 445 13.19 -11.00 2.99
N LEU A 446 12.83 -11.94 2.11
CA LEU A 446 13.18 -11.86 0.70
C LEU A 446 12.61 -10.59 0.07
N GLY A 447 13.37 -9.93 -0.80
CA GLY A 447 13.03 -8.63 -1.37
C GLY A 447 13.28 -7.42 -0.45
N SER A 448 13.87 -7.61 0.75
CA SER A 448 14.22 -6.50 1.67
C SER A 448 15.38 -5.61 1.19
N VAL A 449 16.18 -6.09 0.24
CA VAL A 449 17.26 -5.30 -0.35
C VAL A 449 16.70 -4.57 -1.57
N THR A 450 16.44 -3.28 -1.43
CA THR A 450 16.37 -2.40 -2.60
C THR A 450 17.80 -2.23 -3.10
N LEU A 451 18.10 -2.73 -4.31
CA LEU A 451 19.34 -2.38 -5.00
C LEU A 451 19.26 -0.88 -5.35
N ALA A 452 19.80 -0.02 -4.49
CA ALA A 452 20.15 1.32 -4.93
C ALA A 452 21.37 1.21 -5.87
N PRO A 453 21.33 1.80 -7.07
CA PRO A 453 22.54 1.94 -7.86
C PRO A 453 23.46 2.98 -7.20
N GLY A 454 24.54 2.52 -6.58
CA GLY A 454 25.71 3.33 -6.25
C GLY A 454 25.64 4.14 -4.95
N ASN A 455 26.06 3.52 -3.85
CA ASN A 455 26.90 4.19 -2.85
C ASN A 455 27.58 3.12 -1.97
N GLU A 456 28.69 2.57 -2.47
CA GLU A 456 29.73 2.08 -1.57
C GLU A 456 30.36 3.33 -0.91
N GLY A 457 29.94 3.62 0.32
CA GLY A 457 30.42 4.80 1.03
C GLY A 457 29.76 4.99 2.39
N ASP A 458 30.34 4.33 3.38
CA ASP A 458 30.30 4.68 4.81
C ASP A 458 29.02 4.37 5.60
N ALA A 459 29.10 3.29 6.37
CA ALA A 459 28.11 2.87 7.36
C ALA A 459 28.13 3.83 8.58
N GLY A 460 27.44 4.95 8.45
CA GLY A 460 27.13 5.87 9.56
C GLY A 460 25.82 5.50 10.24
N VAL A 461 25.91 4.87 11.41
CA VAL A 461 24.80 4.63 12.35
C VAL A 461 24.12 5.95 12.73
N PRO A 462 22.78 6.13 12.57
CA PRO A 462 22.08 7.22 13.23
C PRO A 462 21.64 6.77 14.62
N SER A 463 22.20 7.43 15.62
CA SER A 463 21.76 7.44 17.01
C SER A 463 20.29 7.86 17.12
N SER A 464 19.51 7.04 17.82
CA SER A 464 18.15 7.31 18.27
C SER A 464 18.02 8.66 19.01
N PRO A 465 16.88 9.37 18.90
CA PRO A 465 16.50 10.39 19.87
C PRO A 465 16.10 9.79 21.23
#